data_AF-A0A7S3TW15-F1
#
_entry.id   AF-A0A7S3TW15-F1
#
_cell.length_a   1.000
_cell.length_b   1.000
_cell.length_c   1.000
_cell.angle_alpha   90.00
_cell.angle_beta   90.00
_cell.angle_gamma   90.00
#
_symmetry.space_group_name_H-M   'P 1'
#
loop_
_entity.id
_entity.type
_entity.pdbx_description
1 polymer ?
#
loop_
_entity_poly.entity_id
_entity_poly.type
_entity_poly.pdbx_seq_one_letter_code
_entity_poly.pdbx_strand_id
1 'polypeptide(L)'
;FSLSVMVGLPVSWITVQYMVAEAQYGGRITDDLDRELFNTYTAKWFCDDIFKPTFTFNNYQADYNYKIPEGLEIQQFRDAIDTIPPVDSPLIFGLHPNADLTYRLKEASEMIATIIETQPKDSGGGGGKSMDEIVK
;
A
#
# COMPACT_ATOMS: atom_id res chain seq x y z
N PHE A 1 35.43 -14.79 -18.09
CA PHE A 1 34.89 -14.06 -16.93
C PHE A 1 34.57 -15.07 -15.86
N SER A 2 35.49 -15.27 -14.91
CA SER A 2 35.31 -16.23 -13.82
C SER A 2 34.26 -15.67 -12.87
N LEU A 3 33.10 -16.33 -12.79
CA LEU A 3 32.04 -16.03 -11.82
C LEU A 3 32.47 -16.61 -10.46
N SER A 4 33.57 -16.10 -9.92
CA SER A 4 33.84 -16.29 -8.49
C SER A 4 32.82 -15.41 -7.79
N VAL A 5 31.68 -15.99 -7.43
CA VAL A 5 30.76 -15.38 -6.48
C VAL A 5 31.61 -14.92 -5.31
N MET A 6 31.70 -13.62 -5.09
CA MET A 6 32.49 -13.01 -4.02
C MET A 6 31.78 -13.28 -2.70
N VAL A 7 31.81 -14.54 -2.26
CA VAL A 7 31.35 -14.98 -0.95
C VAL A 7 32.28 -14.33 0.08
N GLY A 8 31.80 -13.28 0.75
CA GLY A 8 32.52 -12.62 1.84
C GLY A 8 32.65 -11.09 1.75
N LEU A 9 32.19 -10.44 0.68
CA LEU A 9 32.09 -8.98 0.67
C LEU A 9 30.79 -8.52 1.36
N PRO A 10 30.83 -7.43 2.14
CA PRO A 10 29.63 -6.86 2.75
C PRO A 10 28.65 -6.42 1.66
N VAL A 11 27.35 -6.53 1.96
CA VAL A 11 26.29 -6.14 1.03
C VAL A 11 26.41 -4.64 0.76
N SER A 12 26.56 -4.26 -0.51
CA SER A 12 26.52 -2.85 -0.93
C SER A 12 25.07 -2.41 -1.04
N TRP A 13 24.52 -1.85 0.04
CA TRP A 13 23.14 -1.35 0.07
C TRP A 13 22.88 -0.27 -0.97
N ILE A 14 23.84 0.63 -1.21
CA ILE A 14 23.76 1.65 -2.26
C ILE A 14 23.52 1.00 -3.63
N THR A 15 24.22 -0.10 -3.92
CA THR A 15 24.05 -0.84 -5.17
C THR A 15 22.68 -1.52 -5.23
N VAL A 16 22.23 -2.15 -4.15
CA VAL A 16 20.90 -2.80 -4.09
C VAL A 16 19.78 -1.78 -4.27
N GLN A 17 19.83 -0.68 -3.53
CA GLN A 17 18.86 0.42 -3.60
C GLN A 17 18.80 1.00 -5.02
N TYR A 18 19.96 1.26 -5.65
CA TYR A 18 20.02 1.74 -7.02
C TYR A 18 19.43 0.74 -8.03
N MET A 19 19.77 -0.56 -7.90
CA MET A 19 19.23 -1.59 -8.79
C MET A 19 17.71 -1.70 -8.69
N VAL A 20 17.15 -1.59 -7.48
CA VAL A 20 15.70 -1.65 -7.28
C VAL A 20 15.04 -0.34 -7.73
N ALA A 21 15.47 0.80 -7.21
CA ALA A 21 14.80 2.08 -7.44
C ALA A 21 14.99 2.61 -8.85
N GLU A 22 16.22 2.68 -9.35
CA GLU A 22 16.51 3.31 -10.63
C GLU A 22 16.43 2.31 -11.78
N ALA A 23 17.09 1.16 -11.65
CA ALA A 23 17.19 0.21 -12.77
C ALA A 23 15.90 -0.59 -13.00
N GLN A 24 15.27 -1.11 -11.94
CA GLN A 24 14.07 -1.96 -12.07
C GLN A 24 12.79 -1.14 -12.19
N TYR A 25 12.62 -0.08 -11.38
CA TYR A 25 11.38 0.69 -11.29
C TYR A 25 11.47 2.13 -11.79
N GLY A 26 12.66 2.70 -11.94
CA GLY A 26 12.84 4.14 -12.22
C GLY A 26 12.19 4.61 -13.52
N GLY A 27 12.25 3.78 -14.57
CA GLY A 27 11.59 4.09 -15.85
C GLY A 27 10.06 4.04 -15.83
N ARG A 28 9.43 3.53 -14.76
CA ARG A 28 7.97 3.50 -14.60
C ARG A 28 7.44 4.65 -13.75
N ILE A 29 8.29 5.29 -12.96
CA ILE A 29 7.93 6.37 -12.05
C ILE A 29 8.18 7.69 -12.78
N THR A 30 7.10 8.36 -13.17
CA THR A 30 7.17 9.58 -13.99
C THR A 30 7.17 10.86 -13.16
N ASP A 31 6.60 10.83 -11.97
CA ASP A 31 6.54 11.98 -11.08
C ASP A 31 7.78 12.05 -10.16
N ASP A 32 8.30 13.26 -9.95
CA ASP A 32 9.52 13.46 -9.17
C ASP A 32 9.30 13.17 -7.67
N LEU A 33 8.12 13.47 -7.13
CA LEU A 33 7.79 13.17 -5.73
C LEU A 33 7.55 11.68 -5.53
N ASP A 34 6.91 11.01 -6.49
CA ASP A 34 6.78 9.55 -6.45
C ASP A 34 8.16 8.86 -6.48
N ARG A 35 9.12 9.42 -7.23
CA ARG A 35 10.49 8.90 -7.28
C ARG A 35 11.22 9.12 -5.95
N GLU A 36 11.07 10.29 -5.33
CA GLU A 36 11.63 10.57 -4.02
C GLU A 36 11.03 9.66 -2.93
N LEU A 37 9.71 9.47 -2.96
CA LEU A 37 9.00 8.56 -2.05
C LEU A 37 9.49 7.12 -2.22
N PHE A 38 9.62 6.63 -3.45
CA PHE A 38 10.10 5.28 -3.72
C PHE A 38 11.55 5.09 -3.23
N ASN A 39 12.43 6.05 -3.50
CA ASN A 39 13.81 6.06 -3.00
C ASN A 39 13.86 6.06 -1.47
N THR A 40 12.92 6.74 -0.80
CA THR A 40 12.81 6.72 0.66
C THR A 40 12.46 5.33 1.18
N TYR A 41 11.52 4.62 0.53
CA TYR A 41 11.19 3.24 0.88
C TYR A 41 12.36 2.29 0.69
N THR A 42 13.06 2.37 -0.43
CA THR A 42 14.21 1.49 -0.69
C THR A 42 15.34 1.75 0.31
N ALA A 43 15.63 3.00 0.64
CA ALA A 43 16.62 3.35 1.65
C ALA A 43 16.24 2.85 3.05
N LYS A 44 14.95 2.93 3.40
CA LYS A 44 14.43 2.51 4.70
C LYS A 44 14.45 0.99 4.89
N TRP A 45 14.10 0.24 3.85
CA TRP A 45 13.97 -1.22 3.97
C TRP A 45 15.24 -1.98 3.61
N PHE A 46 16.04 -1.50 2.65
CA PHE A 46 17.29 -2.15 2.24
C PHE A 46 18.49 -1.55 2.98
N CYS A 47 18.63 -1.93 4.25
CA CYS A 47 19.75 -1.57 5.11
C CYS A 47 20.06 -2.73 6.07
N ASP A 48 21.19 -2.65 6.79
CA ASP A 48 21.60 -3.72 7.73
C ASP A 48 20.56 -4.01 8.82
N ASP A 49 19.67 -3.05 9.11
CA ASP A 49 18.60 -3.24 10.08
C ASP A 49 17.64 -4.35 9.68
N ILE A 50 17.49 -4.67 8.38
CA ILE A 50 16.60 -5.73 7.89
C ILE A 50 16.93 -7.11 8.47
N PHE A 51 18.18 -7.32 8.88
CA PHE A 51 18.63 -8.58 9.48
C PHE A 51 18.44 -8.64 10.99
N LYS A 52 17.99 -7.55 11.62
CA LYS A 52 17.73 -7.52 13.07
C LYS A 52 16.40 -8.21 13.37
N PRO A 53 16.31 -9.04 14.43
CA PRO A 53 15.05 -9.69 14.82
C PRO A 53 13.97 -8.70 15.30
N THR A 54 14.39 -7.47 15.62
CA THR A 54 13.49 -6.36 15.98
C THR A 54 12.95 -5.60 14.77
N PHE A 55 13.43 -5.90 13.56
CA PHE A 55 13.00 -5.20 12.35
C PHE A 55 11.54 -5.52 12.02
N THR A 56 10.80 -4.46 11.73
CA THR A 56 9.42 -4.51 11.28
C THR A 56 9.25 -3.53 10.13
N PHE A 57 8.44 -3.88 9.13
CA PHE A 57 8.13 -2.97 8.04
C PHE A 57 7.24 -1.80 8.49
N ASN A 58 6.43 -2.01 9.54
CA ASN A 58 5.71 -0.94 10.24
C ASN A 58 6.57 -0.33 11.35
N ASN A 59 6.71 1.01 11.35
CA ASN A 59 7.45 1.74 12.39
C ASN A 59 6.57 2.17 13.57
N TYR A 60 5.26 2.04 13.45
CA TYR A 60 4.28 2.48 14.43
C TYR A 60 3.63 1.27 15.11
N GLN A 61 3.17 1.45 16.35
CA GLN A 61 2.29 0.49 17.00
C GLN A 61 1.08 0.26 16.09
N ALA A 62 1.01 -0.94 15.54
CA ALA A 62 -0.08 -1.43 14.73
C ALA A 62 -0.60 -2.72 15.36
N ASP A 63 -1.84 -3.07 15.05
CA ASP A 63 -2.47 -4.30 15.54
C ASP A 63 -1.75 -5.55 15.02
N TYR A 64 -1.06 -5.42 13.88
CA TYR A 64 -0.24 -6.45 13.27
C TYR A 64 1.18 -5.94 13.00
N ASN A 65 2.18 -6.77 13.31
CA ASN A 65 3.58 -6.46 13.06
C ASN A 65 4.09 -7.22 11.84
N TYR A 66 4.47 -6.49 10.80
CA TYR A 66 4.99 -7.04 9.57
C TYR A 66 6.47 -7.36 9.77
N LYS A 67 6.75 -8.56 10.27
CA LYS A 67 8.10 -9.09 10.49
C LYS A 67 8.52 -10.01 9.36
N ILE A 68 9.83 -10.18 9.22
CA ILE A 68 10.40 -11.18 8.32
C ILE A 68 10.33 -12.54 9.02
N PRO A 69 9.70 -13.57 8.43
CA PRO A 69 9.65 -14.90 9.02
C PRO A 69 11.04 -15.50 9.18
N GLU A 70 11.30 -16.13 10.33
CA GLU A 70 12.54 -16.88 10.58
C GLU A 70 12.41 -18.27 9.92
N GLY A 71 12.64 -18.31 8.62
CA GLY A 71 12.55 -19.53 7.83
C GLY A 71 13.56 -19.54 6.70
N LEU A 72 13.93 -20.74 6.27
CA LEU A 72 14.75 -20.97 5.07
C LEU A 72 13.94 -21.64 3.97
N GLU A 73 12.81 -22.25 4.32
CA GLU A 73 11.96 -22.98 3.39
C GLU A 73 10.78 -22.12 2.91
N ILE A 74 10.43 -22.29 1.64
CA ILE A 74 9.33 -21.57 0.99
C ILE A 74 8.01 -21.76 1.77
N GLN A 75 7.76 -22.95 2.31
CA GLN A 75 6.52 -23.23 3.02
C GLN A 75 6.37 -22.35 4.27
N GLN A 76 7.45 -22.11 5.02
CA GLN A 76 7.44 -21.26 6.21
C GLN A 76 7.07 -19.82 5.86
N PHE A 77 7.54 -19.31 4.72
CA PHE A 77 7.15 -17.99 4.23
C PHE A 77 5.68 -17.95 3.80
N ARG A 78 5.17 -19.00 3.16
CA ARG A 78 3.75 -19.11 2.77
C ARG A 78 2.84 -19.11 4.00
N ASP A 79 3.14 -19.97 4.96
CA ASP A 79 2.37 -20.08 6.20
C ASP A 79 2.34 -18.73 6.94
N ALA A 80 3.45 -17.99 6.96
CA ALA A 80 3.50 -16.66 7.56
C ALA A 80 2.68 -15.62 6.78
N ILE A 81 2.71 -15.66 5.44
CA ILE A 81 1.88 -14.77 4.60
C ILE A 81 0.39 -15.01 4.88
N ASP A 82 -0.02 -16.26 5.08
CA ASP A 82 -1.41 -16.62 5.37
C ASP A 82 -1.89 -16.09 6.74
N THR A 83 -0.98 -15.69 7.64
CA THR A 83 -1.33 -15.04 8.91
C THR A 83 -1.54 -13.53 8.81
N ILE A 84 -1.18 -12.91 7.69
CA ILE A 84 -1.31 -11.46 7.49
C ILE A 84 -2.81 -11.10 7.39
N PRO A 85 -3.27 -10.04 8.08
CA PRO A 85 -4.65 -9.58 7.96
C PRO A 85 -5.03 -9.25 6.50
N PRO A 86 -6.27 -9.54 6.07
CA PRO A 86 -6.72 -9.24 4.72
C PRO A 86 -6.89 -7.74 4.45
N VAL A 87 -6.93 -6.92 5.51
CA VAL A 87 -7.03 -5.47 5.44
C VAL A 87 -5.82 -4.87 6.14
N ASP A 88 -4.98 -4.20 5.36
CA ASP A 88 -3.78 -3.54 5.86
C ASP A 88 -4.10 -2.18 6.48
N SER A 89 -3.47 -1.88 7.61
CA SER A 89 -3.57 -0.55 8.22
C SER A 89 -2.77 0.48 7.41
N PRO A 90 -3.27 1.72 7.19
CA PRO A 90 -2.53 2.77 6.48
C PRO A 90 -1.16 3.09 7.09
N LEU A 91 -0.96 2.74 8.37
CA LEU A 91 0.31 2.89 9.08
C LEU A 91 1.47 2.11 8.46
N ILE A 92 1.22 0.98 7.77
CA ILE A 92 2.28 0.22 7.08
C ILE A 92 2.91 1.04 5.95
N PHE A 93 2.11 1.89 5.31
CA PHE A 93 2.54 2.83 4.27
C PHE A 93 3.01 4.18 4.84
N GLY A 94 3.19 4.28 6.15
CA GLY A 94 3.56 5.52 6.83
C GLY A 94 2.48 6.61 6.80
N LEU A 95 1.24 6.25 6.47
CA LEU A 95 0.11 7.18 6.42
C LEU A 95 -0.61 7.26 7.78
N HIS A 96 -1.20 8.41 8.06
CA HIS A 96 -2.02 8.59 9.25
C HIS A 96 -3.32 7.76 9.15
N PRO A 97 -3.87 7.20 10.26
CA PRO A 97 -5.11 6.44 10.25
C PRO A 97 -6.30 7.13 9.56
N ASN A 98 -6.34 8.47 9.56
CA ASN A 98 -7.34 9.27 8.85
C ASN A 98 -7.34 9.08 7.32
N ALA A 99 -6.28 8.51 6.74
CA ALA A 99 -6.25 8.16 5.32
C ALA A 99 -7.32 7.10 5.00
N ASP A 100 -7.53 6.14 5.91
CA ASP A 100 -8.58 5.12 5.77
C ASP A 100 -9.99 5.76 5.81
N LEU A 101 -10.22 6.72 6.72
CA LEU A 101 -11.48 7.46 6.78
C LEU A 101 -11.75 8.23 5.47
N THR A 102 -10.74 8.93 4.95
CA THR A 102 -10.85 9.68 3.69
C THR A 102 -11.18 8.75 2.53
N TYR A 103 -10.52 7.59 2.45
CA TYR A 103 -10.78 6.58 1.44
C TYR A 103 -12.21 6.06 1.52
N ARG A 104 -12.67 5.65 2.70
CA ARG A 104 -14.04 5.14 2.92
C ARG A 104 -15.11 6.17 2.59
N LEU A 105 -14.88 7.44 2.92
CA LEU A 105 -15.81 8.52 2.58
C LEU A 105 -15.91 8.72 1.07
N LYS A 106 -14.78 8.65 0.37
CA LYS A 106 -14.74 8.72 -1.10
C LYS A 106 -15.48 7.55 -1.73
N GLU A 107 -15.19 6.33 -1.28
CA GLU A 107 -15.85 5.11 -1.78
C GLU A 107 -17.37 5.15 -1.54
N ALA A 108 -17.82 5.56 -0.35
CA ALA A 108 -19.25 5.72 -0.06
C ALA A 108 -19.92 6.77 -0.97
N SER A 109 -19.23 7.88 -1.24
CA SER A 109 -19.73 8.93 -2.13
C SER A 109 -19.84 8.44 -3.57
N GLU A 110 -18.82 7.70 -4.06
CA GLU A 110 -18.82 7.08 -5.39
C GLU A 110 -19.94 6.04 -5.51
N MET A 111 -20.13 5.19 -4.49
CA MET A 111 -21.21 4.22 -4.45
C MET A 111 -22.59 4.89 -4.55
N ILE A 112 -22.83 5.96 -3.78
CA ILE A 112 -24.09 6.72 -3.83
C ILE A 112 -24.28 7.35 -5.22
N ALA A 113 -23.23 7.93 -5.80
CA ALA A 113 -23.29 8.50 -7.15
C ALA A 113 -23.66 7.43 -8.18
N THR A 114 -23.02 6.26 -8.15
CA THR A 114 -23.35 5.14 -9.04
C THR A 114 -24.79 4.65 -8.85
N ILE A 115 -25.31 4.61 -7.63
CA ILE A 115 -26.71 4.25 -7.36
C ILE A 115 -27.65 5.26 -8.03
N ILE A 116 -27.38 6.56 -7.89
CA ILE A 116 -28.17 7.63 -8.53
C ILE A 116 -28.11 7.52 -10.05
N GLU A 117 -26.94 7.22 -10.62
CA GLU A 117 -26.75 7.06 -12.06
C GLU A 117 -27.48 5.84 -12.64
N THR A 118 -27.58 4.77 -11.85
CA THR A 118 -28.26 3.52 -12.24
C THR A 118 -29.78 3.64 -12.12
N GLN A 119 -30.30 4.69 -11.49
CA GLN A 119 -31.75 4.92 -11.46
C GLN A 119 -32.27 5.04 -12.90
N PRO A 120 -33.32 4.29 -13.27
CA PRO A 120 -33.86 4.33 -14.63
C PRO A 120 -34.30 5.75 -14.96
N LYS A 121 -33.71 6.33 -16.01
CA LYS A 121 -34.08 7.65 -16.51
C LYS A 121 -35.36 7.64 -17.36
N ASP A 122 -36.08 6.52 -17.38
CA ASP A 122 -37.12 6.32 -18.39
C ASP A 122 -38.50 6.86 -17.99
N SER A 123 -38.92 7.84 -18.80
CA SER A 123 -40.27 7.97 -19.35
C SER A 123 -41.40 8.50 -18.45
N GLY A 124 -41.51 9.83 -18.42
CA GLY A 124 -42.77 10.51 -18.73
C GLY A 124 -43.85 10.61 -17.65
N GLY A 125 -44.11 11.86 -17.23
CA GLY A 125 -45.47 12.28 -16.91
C GLY A 125 -45.73 12.64 -15.46
N GLY A 126 -45.96 13.94 -15.24
CA GLY A 126 -46.66 14.46 -14.07
C GLY A 126 -45.74 14.82 -12.91
N GLY A 127 -45.57 16.12 -12.70
CA GLY A 127 -45.06 16.65 -11.43
C GLY A 127 -45.91 16.15 -10.27
N GLY A 128 -45.45 15.07 -9.62
CA GLY A 128 -45.86 14.70 -8.28
C GLY A 128 -45.04 15.52 -7.30
N LYS A 129 -45.73 16.37 -6.55
CA LYS A 129 -45.20 17.36 -5.61
C LYS A 129 -44.06 16.81 -4.75
N SER A 130 -43.00 17.60 -4.59
CA SER A 130 -42.02 17.40 -3.51
C SER A 130 -42.78 17.39 -2.18
N MET A 131 -42.42 16.49 -1.28
CA MET A 131 -42.98 16.37 0.07
C MET A 131 -42.72 17.62 0.96
N ASP A 132 -42.16 18.69 0.39
CA ASP A 132 -42.03 20.01 1.00
C ASP A 132 -43.27 20.92 0.80
N GLU A 133 -44.31 20.50 0.05
CA GLU A 133 -45.51 21.33 -0.21
C GLU A 133 -46.75 20.94 0.64
N ILE A 134 -46.66 19.93 1.51
CA ILE A 134 -47.81 19.44 2.31
C ILE A 134 -47.85 20.06 3.73
N VAL A 135 -46.92 20.95 4.08
CA VAL A 135 -46.92 21.63 5.38
C VAL A 135 -47.23 23.11 5.21
N LYS A 136 -48.52 23.44 5.05
CA LYS A 136 -49.06 24.75 5.43
C LYS A 136 -50.53 24.68 5.80
#